data_AF-A0A2E7BWC2-F1
#
_entry.id   AF-A0A2E7BWC2-F1
#
_cell.length_a   1.000
_cell.length_b   1.000
_cell.length_c   1.000
_cell.angle_alpha   90.00
_cell.angle_beta   90.00
_cell.angle_gamma   90.00
#
_symmetry.space_group_name_H-M   'P 1'
#
loop_
_entity.id
_entity.type
_entity.pdbx_description
1 polymer ?
#
loop_
_entity_poly.entity_id
_entity_poly.type
_entity_poly.pdbx_seq_one_letter_code
_entity_poly.pdbx_strand_id
1 'polypeptide(L)'
;MSKKRQSVVKNIIAKGEERVTEVREQIAKSAEELKDKVNSAVESSRHRGQDLIEKINIGKAVDLETLKNRLEGLEQDLESLVSDLQERIGDLSQRVADLRGARVVTETPANEPAVNEAPEVAVETAADLAENTVVVLRTIAAERNIDVPRRIRKAELINLILANN
;
A
#
# COMPACT_ATOMS: atom_id res chain seq x y z
N MET A 1 5.20 47.98 -75.28
CA MET A 1 3.90 47.81 -74.57
C MET A 1 3.09 49.10 -74.61
N SER A 2 1.76 49.03 -74.77
CA SER A 2 0.89 50.21 -74.75
C SER A 2 0.75 50.79 -73.33
N LYS A 3 0.65 52.12 -73.20
CA LYS A 3 0.41 52.85 -71.93
C LYS A 3 -0.77 52.28 -71.14
N LYS A 4 -1.82 51.83 -71.84
CA LYS A 4 -3.01 51.21 -71.24
C LYS A 4 -2.71 49.87 -70.56
N ARG A 5 -1.82 49.05 -71.14
CA ARG A 5 -1.38 47.80 -70.51
C ARG A 5 -0.53 48.06 -69.27
N GLN A 6 0.34 49.07 -69.30
CA GLN A 6 1.15 49.44 -68.14
C GLN A 6 0.30 49.93 -66.95
N SER A 7 -0.77 50.70 -67.18
CA SER A 7 -1.62 51.16 -66.07
C SER A 7 -2.41 50.03 -65.42
N VAL A 8 -2.89 49.07 -66.22
CA VAL A 8 -3.60 47.88 -65.71
C VAL A 8 -2.69 47.05 -64.82
N VAL A 9 -1.44 46.80 -65.25
CA VAL A 9 -0.46 46.05 -64.44
C VAL A 9 -0.15 46.76 -63.12
N LYS A 10 0.05 48.08 -63.14
CA LYS A 10 0.28 48.85 -61.90
C LYS A 10 -0.89 48.76 -60.92
N ASN A 11 -2.12 48.86 -61.41
CA ASN A 11 -3.30 48.74 -60.56
C ASN A 11 -3.44 47.33 -59.96
N ILE A 12 -3.12 46.29 -60.73
CA ILE A 12 -3.15 44.91 -60.23
C ILE A 12 -2.10 44.71 -59.12
N ILE A 13 -0.88 45.22 -59.32
CA ILE A 13 0.19 45.13 -58.32
C ILE A 13 -0.23 45.86 -57.03
N ALA A 14 -0.68 47.11 -57.14
CA ALA A 14 -1.11 47.88 -55.97
C ALA A 14 -2.24 47.19 -55.19
N LYS A 15 -3.25 46.66 -55.91
CA LYS A 15 -4.36 45.92 -55.28
C LYS A 15 -3.90 44.58 -54.69
N GLY A 16 -2.88 43.97 -55.28
CA GLY A 16 -2.24 42.77 -54.73
C GLY A 16 -1.51 43.07 -53.41
N GLU A 17 -0.75 44.16 -53.36
CA GLU A 17 -0.04 44.62 -52.16
C GLU A 17 -1.01 44.96 -51.03
N GLU A 18 -2.08 45.68 -51.31
CA GLU A 18 -3.13 46.02 -50.34
C GLU A 18 -3.76 44.77 -49.70
N ARG A 19 -4.13 43.78 -50.53
CA ARG A 19 -4.68 42.51 -50.03
C ARG A 19 -3.67 41.73 -49.20
N VAL A 20 -2.39 41.77 -49.57
CA VAL A 20 -1.32 41.12 -48.78
C VAL A 20 -1.15 41.80 -47.42
N THR A 21 -1.22 43.13 -47.35
CA THR A 21 -1.15 43.86 -46.08
C THR A 21 -2.34 43.55 -45.18
N GLU A 22 -3.56 43.52 -45.74
CA GLU A 22 -4.78 43.20 -45.01
C GLU A 22 -4.75 41.77 -44.44
N VAL A 23 -4.33 40.79 -45.26
CA VAL A 23 -4.18 39.40 -44.81
C VAL A 23 -3.11 39.28 -43.72
N ARG A 24 -1.98 40.00 -43.83
CA ARG A 24 -0.95 39.99 -42.79
C ARG A 24 -1.46 40.52 -41.45
N GLU A 25 -2.25 41.59 -41.49
CA GLU A 25 -2.85 42.17 -40.28
C GLU A 25 -3.87 41.22 -39.65
N GLN A 26 -4.72 40.58 -40.46
CA GLN A 26 -5.66 39.57 -39.98
C GLN A 26 -4.96 38.36 -39.35
N ILE A 27 -3.85 37.90 -39.96
CA ILE A 27 -3.03 36.81 -39.40
C ILE A 27 -2.42 37.23 -38.07
N ALA A 28 -1.85 38.44 -37.97
CA ALA A 28 -1.27 38.94 -36.73
C ALA A 28 -2.30 39.03 -35.60
N LYS A 29 -3.50 39.54 -35.90
CA LYS A 29 -4.60 39.61 -34.95
C LYS A 29 -5.05 38.22 -34.50
N SER A 30 -5.23 37.30 -35.46
CA SER A 30 -5.64 35.92 -35.16
C SER A 30 -4.59 35.18 -34.32
N ALA A 31 -3.30 35.45 -34.55
CA ALA A 31 -2.21 34.88 -33.78
C ALA A 31 -2.23 35.34 -32.31
N GLU A 32 -2.48 36.63 -32.07
CA GLU A 32 -2.56 37.15 -30.70
C GLU A 32 -3.80 36.61 -29.97
N GLU A 33 -4.96 36.55 -30.63
CA GLU A 33 -6.16 35.94 -30.05
C GLU A 33 -5.97 34.44 -29.72
N LEU A 34 -5.25 33.71 -30.58
CA LEU A 34 -4.91 32.31 -30.32
C LEU A 34 -3.97 32.17 -29.14
N LYS A 35 -2.97 33.04 -29.03
CA LYS A 35 -2.02 33.05 -27.91
C LYS A 35 -2.73 33.30 -26.58
N ASP A 36 -3.67 34.23 -26.53
CA ASP A 36 -4.48 34.50 -25.33
C ASP A 36 -5.36 33.29 -24.96
N LYS A 37 -6.02 32.69 -25.96
CA LYS A 37 -6.82 31.46 -25.74
C LYS A 37 -5.97 30.32 -25.21
N VAL A 38 -4.79 30.09 -25.79
CA VAL A 38 -3.86 29.06 -25.34
C VAL A 38 -3.42 29.34 -23.90
N ASN A 39 -3.00 30.56 -23.58
CA ASN A 39 -2.60 30.93 -22.22
C ASN A 39 -3.75 30.70 -21.21
N SER A 40 -4.96 31.13 -21.54
CA SER A 40 -6.12 30.91 -20.67
C SER A 40 -6.43 29.42 -20.44
N ALA A 41 -6.28 28.59 -21.48
CA ALA A 41 -6.50 27.15 -21.40
C ALA A 41 -5.42 26.44 -20.57
N VAL A 42 -4.16 26.85 -20.73
CA VAL A 42 -3.02 26.37 -19.94
C VAL A 42 -3.23 26.71 -18.46
N GLU A 43 -3.56 27.95 -18.14
CA GLU A 43 -3.81 28.36 -16.76
C GLU A 43 -5.00 27.62 -16.17
N SER A 44 -6.12 27.50 -16.89
CA SER A 44 -7.28 26.73 -16.43
C SER A 44 -6.92 25.27 -16.14
N SER A 45 -6.12 24.65 -17.02
CA SER A 45 -5.68 23.26 -16.83
C SER A 45 -4.74 23.11 -15.63
N ARG A 46 -3.86 24.09 -15.40
CA ARG A 46 -2.94 24.12 -14.26
C ARG A 46 -3.70 24.17 -12.94
N HIS A 47 -4.70 25.04 -12.83
CA HIS A 47 -5.53 25.16 -11.63
C HIS A 47 -6.32 23.87 -11.36
N ARG A 48 -6.92 23.26 -12.40
CA ARG A 48 -7.60 21.96 -12.26
C ARG A 48 -6.63 20.85 -11.81
N GLY A 49 -5.42 20.83 -12.37
CA GLY A 49 -4.39 19.86 -11.96
C GLY A 49 -4.02 20.02 -10.48
N GLN A 50 -3.86 21.25 -10.01
CA GLN A 50 -3.57 21.53 -8.60
C GLN A 50 -4.71 21.10 -7.67
N ASP A 51 -5.96 21.43 -8.00
CA ASP A 51 -7.15 21.02 -7.24
C ASP A 51 -7.28 19.48 -7.15
N LEU A 52 -6.99 18.76 -8.25
CA LEU A 52 -6.99 17.30 -8.25
C LEU A 52 -5.87 16.72 -7.38
N ILE A 53 -4.67 17.28 -7.43
CA ILE A 53 -3.54 16.86 -6.58
C ILE A 53 -3.89 17.06 -5.11
N GLU A 54 -4.46 18.21 -4.75
CA GLU A 54 -4.87 18.52 -3.39
C GLU A 54 -5.94 17.53 -2.89
N LYS A 55 -6.98 17.27 -3.69
CA LYS A 55 -8.02 16.28 -3.38
C LYS A 55 -7.46 14.87 -3.18
N ILE A 56 -6.53 14.44 -4.04
CA ILE A 56 -5.88 13.13 -3.92
C ILE A 56 -5.06 13.06 -2.63
N ASN A 57 -4.32 14.12 -2.29
CA ASN A 57 -3.51 14.15 -1.08
C ASN A 57 -4.38 14.13 0.19
N ILE A 58 -5.46 14.91 0.20
CA ILE A 58 -6.43 14.92 1.31
C ILE A 58 -7.10 13.54 1.44
N GLY A 59 -7.57 12.96 0.34
CA GLY A 59 -8.20 11.63 0.35
C GLY A 59 -7.26 10.56 0.91
N LYS A 60 -6.01 10.52 0.44
CA LYS A 60 -4.99 9.60 0.96
C LYS A 60 -4.69 9.82 2.44
N ALA A 61 -4.65 11.07 2.89
CA ALA A 61 -4.42 11.37 4.30
C ALA A 61 -5.58 10.86 5.18
N VAL A 62 -6.83 11.04 4.74
CA VAL A 62 -8.02 10.54 5.44
C VAL A 62 -8.04 9.01 5.46
N ASP A 63 -7.71 8.35 4.36
CA ASP A 63 -7.64 6.90 4.28
C ASP A 63 -6.57 6.32 5.22
N LEU A 64 -5.39 6.95 5.28
CA LEU A 64 -4.31 6.54 6.17
C LEU A 64 -4.67 6.73 7.63
N GLU A 65 -5.28 7.86 8.01
CA GLU A 65 -5.71 8.09 9.39
C GLU A 65 -6.80 7.09 9.81
N THR A 66 -7.72 6.77 8.91
CA THR A 66 -8.74 5.74 9.13
C THR A 66 -8.12 4.38 9.35
N LEU A 67 -7.11 4.01 8.55
CA LEU A 67 -6.40 2.74 8.70
C LEU A 67 -5.62 2.69 10.03
N LYS A 68 -4.97 3.79 10.40
CA LYS A 68 -4.24 3.93 11.65
C LYS A 68 -5.15 3.72 12.87
N ASN A 69 -6.30 4.39 12.91
CA ASN A 69 -7.26 4.24 14.01
C ASN A 69 -7.79 2.80 14.13
N ARG A 70 -7.97 2.11 12.99
CA ARG A 70 -8.36 0.69 13.00
C ARG A 70 -7.26 -0.21 13.53
N LEU A 71 -5.99 0.07 13.19
CA LEU A 71 -4.85 -0.66 13.73
C LEU A 71 -4.71 -0.46 15.23
N GLU A 72 -4.80 0.78 15.72
CA GLU A 72 -4.76 1.08 17.16
C GLU A 72 -5.88 0.36 17.93
N GLY A 73 -7.08 0.29 17.37
CA GLY A 73 -8.18 -0.49 17.97
C GLY A 73 -7.87 -1.99 18.06
N LEU A 74 -7.31 -2.58 16.99
CA LEU A 74 -6.90 -3.98 16.99
C LEU A 74 -5.76 -4.28 17.97
N GLU A 75 -4.82 -3.34 18.14
CA GLU A 75 -3.76 -3.45 19.15
C GLU A 75 -4.34 -3.50 20.57
N GLN A 76 -5.30 -2.62 20.89
CA GLN A 76 -5.98 -2.64 22.19
C GLN A 76 -6.75 -3.94 22.45
N ASP A 77 -7.47 -4.44 21.44
CA ASP A 77 -8.18 -5.71 21.54
C ASP A 77 -7.22 -6.88 21.82
N LEU A 78 -6.05 -6.88 21.14
CA LEU A 78 -5.00 -7.88 21.36
C LEU A 78 -4.40 -7.79 22.76
N GLU A 79 -4.11 -6.58 23.26
CA GLU A 79 -3.60 -6.38 24.63
C GLU A 79 -4.59 -6.89 25.69
N SER A 80 -5.89 -6.63 25.48
CA SER A 80 -6.94 -7.17 26.36
C SER A 80 -6.96 -8.70 26.33
N LEU A 81 -6.91 -9.31 25.14
CA LEU A 81 -6.91 -10.76 24.99
C LEU A 81 -5.69 -11.42 25.64
N VAL A 82 -4.52 -10.81 25.50
CA VAL A 82 -3.28 -11.30 26.16
C VAL A 82 -3.44 -11.26 27.67
N SER A 83 -3.99 -10.18 28.23
CA SER A 83 -4.23 -10.05 29.66
C SER A 83 -5.17 -11.13 30.18
N ASP A 84 -6.30 -11.36 29.50
CA ASP A 84 -7.26 -12.41 29.84
C ASP A 84 -6.63 -13.81 29.80
N LEU A 85 -5.80 -14.07 28.79
CA LEU A 85 -5.10 -15.35 28.66
C LEU A 85 -4.07 -15.55 29.78
N GLN A 86 -3.35 -14.49 30.18
CA GLN A 86 -2.41 -14.54 31.30
C GLN A 86 -3.11 -14.86 32.63
N GLU A 87 -4.27 -14.26 32.88
CA GLU A 87 -5.08 -14.57 34.07
C GLU A 87 -5.50 -16.05 34.08
N ARG A 88 -6.00 -16.56 32.95
CA ARG A 88 -6.39 -17.97 32.80
C ARG A 88 -5.22 -18.93 33.00
N ILE A 89 -4.02 -18.57 32.55
CA ILE A 89 -2.80 -19.35 32.78
C ILE A 89 -2.47 -19.39 34.28
N GLY A 90 -2.60 -18.26 34.98
CA GLY A 90 -2.41 -18.17 36.42
C GLY A 90 -3.36 -19.11 37.18
N ASP A 91 -4.66 -19.04 36.86
CA ASP A 91 -5.68 -19.90 37.44
C ASP A 91 -5.41 -21.39 37.21
N LEU A 92 -5.06 -21.76 35.98
CA LEU A 92 -4.73 -23.15 35.63
C LEU A 92 -3.48 -23.63 36.38
N SER A 93 -2.46 -22.77 36.49
CA SER A 93 -1.23 -23.07 37.22
C SER A 93 -1.51 -23.33 38.70
N GLN A 94 -2.36 -22.52 39.32
CA GLN A 94 -2.77 -22.72 40.71
C GLN A 94 -3.53 -24.04 40.89
N ARG A 95 -4.50 -24.35 40.01
CA ARG A 95 -5.23 -25.63 40.06
C ARG A 95 -4.31 -26.84 39.90
N VAL A 96 -3.30 -26.75 39.03
CA VAL A 96 -2.30 -27.82 38.87
C VAL A 96 -1.48 -27.98 40.14
N ALA A 97 -1.07 -26.89 40.78
CA ALA A 97 -0.34 -26.92 42.05
C ALA A 97 -1.18 -27.56 43.16
N ASP A 98 -2.47 -27.18 43.28
CA ASP A 98 -3.39 -27.74 44.26
C ASP A 98 -3.60 -29.25 44.06
N LEU A 99 -3.77 -29.69 42.80
CA LEU A 99 -3.89 -31.12 42.47
C LEU A 99 -2.61 -31.91 42.79
N ARG A 100 -1.43 -31.33 42.53
CA ARG A 100 -0.14 -31.93 42.89
C ARG A 100 0.02 -32.00 44.41
N GLY A 101 -0.30 -30.93 45.13
CA GLY A 101 -0.27 -30.88 46.59
C GLY A 101 -1.22 -31.91 47.23
N ALA A 102 -2.44 -32.03 46.71
CA ALA A 102 -3.41 -33.04 47.14
C ALA A 102 -2.90 -34.48 46.90
N ARG A 103 -2.20 -34.71 45.79
CA ARG A 103 -1.60 -36.02 45.47
C ARG A 103 -0.44 -36.38 46.41
N VAL A 104 0.34 -35.40 46.87
CA VAL A 104 1.44 -35.62 47.83
C VAL A 104 0.93 -35.97 49.24
N VAL A 105 -0.26 -35.51 49.63
CA VAL A 105 -0.88 -35.88 50.92
C VAL A 105 -1.34 -37.36 50.92
N THR A 106 -1.59 -37.95 49.75
CA THR A 106 -2.06 -39.35 49.64
C THR A 106 -0.97 -40.37 49.32
N GLU A 107 0.21 -39.97 48.88
CA GLU A 107 1.31 -40.90 48.56
C GLU A 107 2.66 -40.29 48.94
N THR A 108 3.13 -40.60 50.16
CA THR A 108 4.56 -40.44 50.51
C THR A 108 5.24 -41.79 50.41
N PRO A 109 6.14 -41.97 49.43
CA PRO A 109 7.38 -42.67 49.68
C PRO A 109 8.52 -41.64 49.66
N ALA A 110 9.27 -41.62 50.74
CA ALA A 110 10.42 -40.78 50.95
C ALA A 110 11.58 -41.19 50.03
N ASN A 111 11.87 -40.38 49.01
CA ASN A 111 13.22 -40.06 48.50
C ASN A 111 13.12 -39.41 47.12
N GLU A 112 13.63 -38.18 46.98
CA GLU A 112 14.63 -37.79 45.97
C GLU A 112 14.93 -36.28 46.03
N PRO A 113 16.13 -35.83 45.60
CA PRO A 113 16.67 -34.53 45.97
C PRO A 113 16.09 -33.38 45.13
N ALA A 114 16.03 -32.20 45.74
CA ALA A 114 15.58 -30.97 45.11
C ALA A 114 16.51 -30.56 43.95
N VAL A 115 16.02 -30.68 42.72
CA VAL A 115 16.60 -30.01 41.55
C VAL A 115 15.85 -28.70 41.35
N ASN A 116 16.53 -27.62 41.72
CA ASN A 116 16.06 -26.25 41.59
C ASN A 116 16.56 -25.73 40.23
N GLU A 117 15.84 -26.05 39.14
CA GLU A 117 16.09 -25.45 37.82
C GLU A 117 15.03 -24.38 37.55
N ALA A 118 15.47 -23.12 37.55
CA ALA A 118 14.69 -22.00 37.06
C ALA A 118 14.40 -22.21 35.56
N PRO A 119 13.22 -21.84 35.04
CA PRO A 119 12.94 -21.99 33.62
C PRO A 119 13.82 -21.03 32.82
N GLU A 120 14.78 -21.57 32.06
CA GLU A 120 15.45 -20.82 30.99
C GLU A 120 14.40 -20.42 29.96
N VAL A 121 14.19 -19.10 29.80
CA VAL A 121 13.38 -18.55 28.71
C VAL A 121 14.14 -18.81 27.43
N ALA A 122 13.72 -19.83 26.67
CA ALA A 122 14.27 -20.12 25.36
C ALA A 122 14.00 -18.93 24.44
N VAL A 123 15.04 -18.15 24.15
CA VAL A 123 15.00 -17.11 23.14
C VAL A 123 14.93 -17.80 21.78
N GLU A 124 13.74 -17.90 21.20
CA GLU A 124 13.55 -18.42 19.84
C GLU A 124 14.45 -17.63 18.87
N THR A 125 15.38 -18.32 18.23
CA THR A 125 16.29 -17.68 17.29
C THR A 125 15.56 -17.43 15.98
N ALA A 126 16.05 -16.49 15.17
CA ALA A 126 15.44 -16.18 13.86
C ALA A 126 15.39 -17.39 12.91
N ALA A 127 16.22 -18.42 13.13
CA ALA A 127 16.19 -19.68 12.40
C ALA A 127 14.96 -20.53 12.78
N ASP A 128 14.63 -20.60 14.07
CA ASP A 128 13.48 -21.35 14.60
C ASP A 128 12.17 -20.77 14.08
N LEU A 129 12.06 -19.43 14.04
CA LEU A 129 10.90 -18.72 13.48
C LEU A 129 10.77 -18.96 11.96
N ALA A 130 11.89 -19.02 11.24
CA ALA A 130 11.90 -19.28 9.80
C ALA A 130 11.44 -20.70 9.45
N GLU A 131 11.85 -21.69 10.25
CA GLU A 131 11.44 -23.09 10.12
C GLU A 131 9.95 -23.27 10.46
N ASN A 132 9.48 -22.65 11.55
CA ASN A 132 8.06 -22.62 11.91
C ASN A 132 7.19 -22.02 10.80
N THR A 133 7.65 -20.96 10.13
CA THR A 133 6.86 -20.35 9.05
C THR A 133 6.68 -21.31 7.86
N VAL A 134 7.70 -22.10 7.51
CA VAL A 134 7.61 -23.04 6.37
C VAL A 134 6.66 -24.19 6.71
N VAL A 135 6.67 -24.66 7.96
CA VAL A 135 5.71 -25.67 8.45
C VAL A 135 4.28 -25.15 8.34
N VAL A 136 4.01 -23.94 8.84
CA VAL A 136 2.68 -23.30 8.75
C VAL A 136 2.20 -23.18 7.30
N LEU A 137 3.07 -22.72 6.40
CA LEU A 137 2.72 -22.59 4.98
C LEU A 137 2.39 -23.95 4.32
N ARG A 138 3.10 -25.03 4.69
CA ARG A 138 2.78 -26.38 4.19
C ARG A 138 1.44 -26.89 4.73
N THR A 139 1.12 -26.60 5.99
CA THR A 139 -0.18 -26.94 6.57
C THR A 139 -1.31 -26.23 5.82
N ILE A 140 -1.17 -24.92 5.56
CA ILE A 140 -2.15 -24.14 4.79
C ILE A 140 -2.32 -24.71 3.37
N ALA A 141 -1.22 -25.11 2.73
CA ALA A 141 -1.29 -25.71 1.39
C ALA A 141 -2.01 -27.07 1.42
N ALA A 142 -1.76 -27.90 2.44
CA ALA A 142 -2.42 -29.19 2.61
C ALA A 142 -3.93 -29.05 2.88
N GLU A 143 -4.34 -28.09 3.72
CA GLU A 143 -5.76 -27.78 3.96
C GLU A 143 -6.49 -27.36 2.67
N ARG A 144 -5.76 -26.79 1.72
CA ARG A 144 -6.27 -26.36 0.41
C ARG A 144 -6.10 -27.38 -0.70
N ASN A 145 -5.65 -28.60 -0.36
CA ASN A 145 -5.42 -29.67 -1.31
C ASN A 145 -4.40 -29.32 -2.42
N ILE A 146 -3.45 -28.43 -2.11
CA ILE A 146 -2.38 -28.01 -3.01
C ILE A 146 -1.20 -28.97 -2.83
N ASP A 147 -0.78 -29.62 -3.92
CA ASP A 147 0.40 -30.49 -3.89
C ASP A 147 1.69 -29.64 -3.80
N VAL A 148 2.40 -29.79 -2.68
CA VAL A 148 3.63 -29.02 -2.40
C VAL A 148 4.86 -29.90 -2.55
N PRO A 149 5.78 -29.58 -3.47
CA PRO A 149 7.04 -30.30 -3.60
C PRO A 149 7.83 -30.36 -2.29
N ARG A 150 8.50 -31.49 -2.04
CA ARG A 150 9.34 -31.66 -0.84
C ARG A 150 10.45 -30.60 -0.76
N ARG A 151 10.99 -30.18 -1.91
CA ARG A 151 11.99 -29.09 -2.01
C ARG A 151 11.37 -27.91 -2.74
N ILE A 152 11.00 -26.88 -1.99
CA ILE A 152 10.47 -25.62 -2.51
C ILE A 152 10.99 -24.49 -1.62
N ARG A 153 11.34 -23.33 -2.21
CA ARG A 153 11.76 -22.18 -1.41
C ARG A 153 10.54 -21.54 -0.74
N LYS A 154 10.73 -20.94 0.45
CA LYS A 154 9.64 -20.27 1.21
C LYS A 154 8.83 -19.28 0.35
N ALA A 155 9.50 -18.45 -0.45
CA ALA A 155 8.86 -17.48 -1.34
C ALA A 155 8.02 -18.15 -2.44
N GLU A 156 8.50 -19.27 -3.00
CA GLU A 156 7.78 -20.03 -4.03
C GLU A 156 6.55 -20.72 -3.44
N LEU A 157 6.63 -21.21 -2.20
CA LEU A 157 5.51 -21.79 -1.48
C LEU A 157 4.41 -20.75 -1.20
N ILE A 158 4.78 -19.54 -0.79
CA ILE A 158 3.83 -18.43 -0.62
C ILE A 158 3.12 -18.12 -1.95
N ASN A 159 3.88 -17.99 -3.04
CA ASN A 159 3.30 -17.71 -4.36
C ASN A 159 2.38 -18.85 -4.84
N LEU A 160 2.73 -20.10 -4.57
CA LEU A 160 1.92 -21.26 -4.93
C LEU A 160 0.58 -21.26 -4.17
N ILE A 161 0.58 -20.90 -2.89
CA ILE A 161 -0.63 -20.80 -2.07
C ILE A 161 -1.51 -19.64 -2.54
N LEU A 162 -0.91 -18.49 -2.88
CA LEU A 162 -1.64 -17.31 -3.38
C LEU A 162 -2.21 -17.51 -4.78
N ALA A 163 -1.54 -18.26 -5.65
CA ALA A 163 -1.99 -18.53 -7.02
C ALA A 163 -3.16 -19.53 -7.07
N ASN A 164 -3.39 -20.30 -6.01
CA ASN A 164 -4.48 -21.27 -5.87
C ASN A 164 -5.56 -20.80 -4.87
N ASN A 165 -5.67 -19.48 -4.65
CA ASN A 165 -6.78 -18.83 -3.94
C ASN A 165 -7.96 -18.57 -4.87
#